data_AF-A0A2S9GXN3-F1
#
_entry.id   AF-A0A2S9GXN3-F1
#
_cell.length_a   1.000
_cell.length_b   1.000
_cell.length_c   1.000
_cell.angle_alpha   90.00
_cell.angle_beta   90.00
_cell.angle_gamma   90.00
#
_symmetry.space_group_name_H-M   'P 1'
#
loop_
_entity.id
_entity.type
_entity.pdbx_description
1 polymer ?
#
loop_
_entity_poly.entity_id
_entity_poly.type
_entity_poly.pdbx_seq_one_letter_code
_entity_poly.pdbx_strand_id
1 'polypeptide(L)'
;MMYSTTADDEVQVSHATNPFPIDLDFHKTLDGLPSTSFIPFSVSRLSSARLVWRNSAIARDVDLSSFDYCLPHVADRDTVYRNEWRTFNAERYGGQRIVNNGGGVRCAIR
;
A
#
# COMPACT_ATOMS: atom_id res chain seq x y z
N MET A 1 -14.92 -33.43 -53.71
CA MET A 1 -15.61 -33.48 -52.41
C MET A 1 -14.63 -32.91 -51.38
N MET A 2 -14.60 -31.59 -51.26
CA MET A 2 -13.75 -30.88 -50.27
C MET A 2 -14.61 -30.63 -49.04
N TYR A 3 -14.20 -31.16 -47.90
CA TYR A 3 -14.71 -30.74 -46.60
C TYR A 3 -13.93 -29.49 -46.17
N SER A 4 -14.61 -28.35 -46.09
CA SER A 4 -14.14 -27.14 -45.43
C SER A 4 -14.87 -27.04 -44.10
N THR A 5 -14.17 -27.33 -43.01
CA THR A 5 -14.63 -27.07 -41.64
C THR A 5 -14.10 -25.71 -41.23
N THR A 6 -14.98 -24.71 -41.18
CA THR A 6 -14.73 -23.41 -40.55
C THR A 6 -15.67 -23.27 -39.36
N ALA A 7 -15.12 -23.16 -38.15
CA ALA A 7 -15.68 -22.43 -37.02
C ALA A 7 -14.66 -22.47 -35.87
N ASP A 8 -13.62 -21.64 -35.96
CA ASP A 8 -12.95 -21.13 -34.77
C ASP A 8 -13.81 -19.97 -34.26
N ASP A 9 -14.58 -20.21 -33.21
CA ASP A 9 -15.34 -19.18 -32.50
C ASP A 9 -14.37 -18.23 -31.78
N GLU A 10 -13.92 -17.19 -32.48
CA GLU A 10 -13.26 -16.05 -31.83
C GLU A 10 -14.28 -15.27 -31.00
N VAL A 11 -14.20 -15.39 -29.68
CA VAL A 11 -14.90 -14.51 -28.74
C VAL A 11 -14.36 -13.09 -28.93
N GLN A 12 -15.12 -12.26 -29.65
CA GLN A 12 -14.86 -10.83 -29.79
C GLN A 12 -15.03 -10.14 -28.43
N VAL A 13 -13.92 -9.88 -27.74
CA VAL A 13 -13.91 -9.00 -26.56
C VAL A 13 -14.05 -7.57 -27.07
N SER A 14 -15.27 -7.01 -26.98
CA SER A 14 -15.49 -5.60 -27.26
C SER A 14 -14.68 -4.77 -26.27
N HIS A 15 -13.67 -4.06 -26.77
CA HIS A 15 -13.00 -2.99 -26.04
C HIS A 15 -14.02 -1.89 -25.76
N ALA A 16 -14.70 -1.98 -24.62
CA ALA A 16 -15.44 -0.86 -24.07
C ALA A 16 -14.41 0.26 -23.82
N THR A 17 -14.38 1.24 -24.71
CA THR A 17 -13.60 2.46 -24.53
C THR A 17 -14.12 3.13 -23.27
N ASN A 18 -13.31 3.13 -22.22
CA ASN A 18 -13.58 3.90 -21.02
C ASN A 18 -13.85 5.35 -21.47
N PRO A 19 -15.02 5.94 -21.17
CA PRO A 19 -15.39 7.28 -21.65
C PRO A 19 -14.59 8.40 -20.97
N PHE A 20 -13.67 8.05 -20.07
CA PHE A 20 -12.77 8.97 -19.41
C PHE A 20 -11.34 8.60 -19.80
N PRO A 21 -10.63 9.43 -20.60
CA PRO A 21 -9.19 9.31 -20.69
C PRO A 21 -8.64 9.57 -19.28
N ILE A 22 -8.18 8.50 -18.62
CA ILE A 22 -7.39 8.68 -17.41
C ILE A 22 -6.03 9.12 -17.91
N ASP A 23 -5.84 10.44 -18.00
CA ASP A 23 -4.51 11.02 -17.97
C ASP A 23 -3.90 10.64 -16.62
N LEU A 24 -3.24 9.48 -16.59
CA LEU A 24 -2.40 9.06 -15.48
C LEU A 24 -1.14 9.90 -15.57
N ASP A 25 -1.27 11.17 -15.20
CA ASP A 25 -0.14 11.99 -14.81
C ASP A 25 0.47 11.30 -13.58
N PHE A 26 1.53 10.51 -13.79
CA PHE A 26 2.22 9.69 -12.79
C PHE A 26 2.89 10.54 -11.68
N HIS A 27 2.62 11.84 -11.64
CA HIS A 27 3.16 12.82 -10.71
C HIS A 27 2.17 13.28 -9.63
N LYS A 28 1.01 12.65 -9.48
CA LYS A 28 0.17 12.88 -8.28
C LYS A 28 0.84 12.26 -7.05
N THR A 29 1.80 12.98 -6.49
CA THR A 29 2.31 12.74 -5.15
C THR A 29 1.18 12.90 -4.14
N LEU A 30 1.27 12.17 -3.02
CA LEU A 30 0.32 12.28 -1.91
C LEU A 30 0.21 13.72 -1.37
N ASP A 31 1.19 14.58 -1.68
CA ASP A 31 1.24 16.01 -1.35
C ASP A 31 0.06 16.82 -1.92
N GLY A 32 -0.57 16.34 -2.99
CA GLY A 32 -1.74 16.99 -3.59
C GLY A 32 -3.05 16.76 -2.81
N LEU A 33 -3.06 15.87 -1.82
CA LEU A 33 -4.24 15.56 -1.02
C LEU A 33 -4.37 16.53 0.18
N PRO A 34 -5.60 16.90 0.57
CA PRO A 34 -5.81 17.66 1.79
C PRO A 34 -5.23 16.94 3.00
N SER A 35 -4.66 17.67 3.96
CA SER A 35 -4.14 17.10 5.21
C SER A 35 -5.17 16.29 6.00
N THR A 36 -6.45 16.60 5.84
CA THR A 36 -7.58 15.85 6.41
C THR A 36 -7.71 14.43 5.88
N SER A 37 -7.06 14.13 4.75
CA SER A 37 -6.96 12.78 4.17
C SER A 37 -6.02 11.88 4.97
N PHE A 38 -5.32 12.43 5.97
CA PHE A 38 -4.34 11.71 6.78
C PHE A 38 -4.63 11.86 8.27
N ILE A 39 -4.15 10.90 9.05
CA ILE A 39 -4.20 10.90 10.51
C ILE A 39 -2.78 10.68 11.02
N PRO A 40 -2.17 11.65 11.73
CA PRO A 40 -0.87 11.43 12.34
C PRO A 40 -0.98 10.48 13.53
N PHE A 41 -0.02 9.57 13.68
CA PHE A 41 0.09 8.69 14.84
C PHE A 41 1.56 8.37 15.14
N SER A 42 1.86 8.16 16.42
CA SER A 42 3.22 7.87 16.88
C SER A 42 3.44 6.37 16.99
N VAL A 43 4.57 5.90 16.48
CA VAL A 43 5.04 4.51 16.58
C VAL A 43 6.39 4.47 17.25
N SER A 44 6.69 3.35 17.88
CA SER A 44 7.95 3.12 18.57
C SER A 44 8.83 2.15 17.79
N ARG A 45 10.14 2.35 17.88
CA ARG A 45 11.12 1.47 17.25
C ARG A 45 11.19 0.12 17.95
N LEU A 46 11.23 -0.96 17.18
CA LEU A 46 11.42 -2.31 17.71
C LEU A 46 12.84 -2.49 18.25
N SER A 47 12.98 -3.22 19.37
CA SER A 47 14.27 -3.43 20.03
C SER A 47 15.18 -4.39 19.24
N SER A 48 14.59 -5.40 18.62
CA SER A 48 15.28 -6.56 18.03
C SER A 48 14.75 -6.96 16.64
N ALA A 49 14.39 -5.98 15.80
CA ALA A 49 13.97 -6.24 14.43
C ALA A 49 15.12 -6.87 13.61
N ARG A 50 14.80 -7.85 12.76
CA ARG A 50 15.77 -8.52 11.88
C ARG A 50 15.24 -8.63 10.46
N LEU A 51 16.06 -8.23 9.49
CA LEU A 51 15.79 -8.48 8.08
C LEU A 51 15.91 -9.98 7.78
N VAL A 52 14.78 -10.62 7.48
CA VAL A 52 14.75 -12.06 7.13
C VAL A 52 14.90 -12.30 5.63
N TRP A 53 14.48 -11.35 4.81
CA TRP A 53 14.52 -11.45 3.35
C TRP A 53 14.46 -10.05 2.72
N ARG A 54 15.09 -9.89 1.55
CA ARG A 54 14.95 -8.70 0.69
C ARG A 54 14.95 -9.08 -0.78
N ASN A 55 14.24 -8.30 -1.59
CA ASN A 55 14.39 -8.34 -3.04
C ASN A 55 15.55 -7.43 -3.47
N SER A 56 16.67 -8.03 -3.91
CA SER A 56 17.87 -7.29 -4.32
C SER A 56 17.73 -6.54 -5.65
N ALA A 57 16.71 -6.84 -6.46
CA ALA A 57 16.44 -6.10 -7.69
C ALA A 57 15.74 -4.76 -7.41
N ILE A 58 14.98 -4.66 -6.32
CA ILE A 58 14.16 -3.48 -6.00
C ILE A 58 14.78 -2.65 -4.86
N ALA A 59 15.27 -3.30 -3.81
CA ALA A 59 15.72 -2.66 -2.57
C ALA A 59 17.23 -2.78 -2.37
N ARG A 60 18.02 -2.61 -3.44
CA ARG A 60 19.49 -2.71 -3.36
C ARG A 60 20.08 -1.63 -2.46
N ASP A 61 19.64 -0.40 -2.69
CA ASP A 61 20.20 0.82 -2.07
C ASP A 61 19.26 1.43 -1.02
N VAL A 62 18.24 0.68 -0.60
CA VAL A 62 17.27 1.11 0.42
C VAL A 62 17.69 0.56 1.79
N ASP A 63 17.89 1.46 2.75
CA ASP A 63 18.08 1.07 4.15
C ASP A 63 16.74 0.65 4.77
N LEU A 64 16.44 -0.65 4.70
CA LEU A 64 15.24 -1.23 5.27
C LEU A 64 15.20 -1.18 6.81
N SER A 65 16.35 -0.98 7.48
CA SER A 65 16.38 -0.85 8.94
C SER A 65 15.79 0.47 9.42
N SER A 66 15.57 1.43 8.53
CA SER A 66 14.91 2.70 8.86
C SER A 66 13.40 2.60 9.07
N PHE A 67 12.81 1.43 8.77
CA PHE A 67 11.37 1.13 8.87
C PHE A 67 11.01 0.17 10.01
N ASP A 68 11.90 -0.06 10.96
CA ASP A 68 11.73 -0.97 12.09
C ASP A 68 10.82 -0.42 13.22
N TYR A 69 9.74 0.26 12.84
CA TYR A 69 8.79 0.90 13.75
C TYR A 69 7.43 0.21 13.72
N CYS A 70 6.77 0.13 14.88
CA CYS A 70 5.43 -0.40 15.01
C CYS A 70 4.67 0.30 16.13
N LEU A 71 3.34 0.28 16.06
CA LEU A 71 2.48 0.72 17.16
C LEU A 71 2.54 -0.34 18.28
N PRO A 72 2.89 0.01 19.53
CA PRO A 72 2.85 -0.94 20.63
C PRO A 72 1.43 -1.47 20.88
N HIS A 73 1.29 -2.78 21.01
CA HIS A 73 0.05 -3.40 21.44
C HIS A 73 -0.01 -3.44 22.97
N VAL A 74 -1.22 -3.35 23.54
CA VAL A 74 -1.45 -3.34 25.01
C VAL A 74 -0.92 -4.60 25.72
N ALA A 75 -0.75 -5.69 24.98
CA ALA A 75 -0.23 -6.96 25.51
C ALA A 75 1.28 -7.12 25.30
N ASP A 76 1.95 -6.18 24.66
CA ASP A 76 3.38 -6.26 24.44
C ASP A 76 4.15 -5.97 25.72
N ARG A 77 5.32 -6.61 25.86
CA ARG A 77 6.26 -6.30 26.93
C ARG A 77 7.02 -5.03 26.55
N ASP A 78 7.35 -4.20 27.53
CA ASP A 78 8.14 -2.97 27.32
C ASP A 78 9.47 -3.23 26.61
N THR A 79 10.06 -4.41 26.79
CA THR A 79 11.33 -4.81 26.16
C THR A 79 11.24 -5.01 24.64
N VAL A 80 10.04 -5.10 24.07
CA VAL A 80 9.84 -5.23 22.62
C VAL A 80 10.20 -3.93 21.89
N TYR A 81 10.13 -2.80 22.59
CA TYR A 81 10.26 -1.47 22.00
C TYR A 81 11.43 -0.68 22.61
N ARG A 82 11.96 0.27 21.86
CA ARG A 82 12.95 1.25 22.33
C ARG A 82 12.24 2.54 22.70
N ASN A 83 12.88 3.37 23.53
CA ASN A 83 12.42 4.74 23.77
C ASN A 83 12.80 5.68 22.60
N GLU A 84 12.48 5.28 21.37
CA GLU A 84 12.64 6.06 20.14
C GLU A 84 11.30 6.07 19.42
N TRP A 85 10.73 7.26 19.24
CA TRP A 85 9.39 7.46 18.68
C TRP A 85 9.44 8.29 17.41
N ARG A 86 8.55 7.99 16.47
CA ARG A 86 8.35 8.77 15.25
C ARG A 86 6.87 8.89 14.93
N THR A 87 6.49 10.04 14.37
CA THR A 87 5.15 10.27 13.84
C THR A 87 5.10 9.86 12.38
N PHE A 88 4.09 9.09 12.01
CA PHE A 88 3.75 8.76 10.64
C PHE A 88 2.29 9.12 10.38
N ASN A 89 1.88 9.05 9.12
CA ASN A 89 0.52 9.33 8.69
C ASN A 89 -0.17 8.04 8.24
N ALA A 90 -1.39 7.83 8.71
CA ALA A 90 -2.32 6.84 8.16
C ALA A 90 -3.25 7.55 7.18
N GLU A 91 -3.34 7.03 5.96
CA GLU A 91 -4.32 7.51 4.98
C GLU A 91 -5.73 7.20 5.46
N ARG A 92 -6.69 8.09 5.17
CA ARG A 92 -8.11 7.80 5.29
C ARG A 92 -8.60 7.33 3.93
N TYR A 93 -9.07 6.08 3.89
CA TYR A 93 -9.84 5.59 2.76
C TYR A 93 -11.16 5.01 3.26
N GLY A 94 -12.15 5.08 2.38
CA GLY A 94 -13.46 4.47 2.51
C GLY A 94 -13.86 3.87 1.17
N GLY A 95 -14.98 3.14 1.15
CA GLY A 95 -15.47 2.51 -0.05
C GLY A 95 -16.88 1.98 0.15
N GLN A 96 -17.57 1.67 -0.94
CA GLN A 96 -18.85 0.99 -0.83
C GLN A 96 -18.66 -0.33 -0.07
N ARG A 97 -19.52 -0.57 0.93
CA ARG A 97 -19.49 -1.72 1.84
C ARG A 97 -18.38 -1.72 2.89
N ILE A 98 -17.59 -0.65 2.99
CA ILE A 98 -16.71 -0.43 4.13
C ILE A 98 -17.50 0.34 5.20
N VAL A 99 -17.85 -0.34 6.28
CA VAL A 99 -18.72 0.20 7.35
C VAL A 99 -18.09 1.38 8.08
N ASN A 100 -16.75 1.46 8.12
CA ASN A 100 -16.01 2.55 8.73
C ASN A 100 -14.73 2.86 7.95
N ASN A 101 -14.34 4.13 7.89
CA ASN A 101 -13.04 4.55 7.35
C ASN A 101 -11.92 3.92 8.18
N GLY A 102 -11.42 2.76 7.73
CA GLY A 102 -10.34 2.04 8.40
C GLY A 102 -8.99 2.69 8.16
N GLY A 103 -8.78 3.27 6.98
CA GLY A 103 -7.49 3.86 6.65
C GLY A 103 -6.33 2.85 6.69
N GLY A 104 -5.10 3.35 6.67
CA GLY A 104 -3.88 2.55 6.83
C GLY A 104 -3.74 1.95 8.23
N VAL A 105 -4.62 1.03 8.66
CA VAL A 105 -4.65 0.47 10.03
C VAL A 105 -3.34 -0.25 10.40
N ARG A 106 -2.60 -0.74 9.40
CA ARG A 106 -1.41 -1.58 9.59
C ARG A 106 -0.14 -1.03 8.95
N CYS A 107 -0.26 0.02 8.15
CA CYS A 107 0.83 0.59 7.38
C CYS A 107 0.75 2.11 7.45
N ALA A 108 1.90 2.75 7.42
CA ALA A 108 2.00 4.19 7.49
C ALA A 108 2.80 4.73 6.30
N ILE A 109 2.52 5.97 5.94
CA ILE A 109 3.34 6.77 5.05
C ILE A 109 4.09 7.81 5.89
N ARG A 110 5.29 8.17 5.44
CA ARG A 110 6.14 9.17 6.10
C ARG A 110 5.89 10.55 5.53
#